data_AF-A0A8J7IKZ0-F1
#
_entry.id   AF-A0A8J7IKZ0-F1
#
_cell.length_a   1.000
_cell.length_b   1.000
_cell.length_c   1.000
_cell.angle_alpha   90.00
_cell.angle_beta   90.00
_cell.angle_gamma   90.00
#
_symmetry.space_group_name_H-M   'P 1'
#
loop_
_entity.id
_entity.type
_entity.pdbx_description
1 polymer ?
#
loop_
_entity_poly.entity_id
_entity_poly.type
_entity_poly.pdbx_seq_one_letter_code
_entity_poly.pdbx_strand_id
1 'polypeptide(L)' 'GTISFLIGFIASIYLIIAKFVVTDFALTNRPSFYIALTTMIIGMQLFLTGFVAELVTRNSSERNTYLVEKKLG' A
#
# COMPACT_ATOMS: atom_id res chain seq x y z
N GLY A 1 -4.24 -0.04 -1.85
CA GLY A 1 -3.01 -0.54 -1.20
C GLY A 1 -2.87 -2.04 -1.32
N THR A 2 -3.70 -2.79 -0.60
CA THR A 2 -3.59 -4.26 -0.46
C THR A 2 -3.58 -5.03 -1.77
N ILE A 3 -4.44 -4.69 -2.74
CA ILE A 3 -4.48 -5.36 -4.05
C ILE A 3 -3.16 -5.15 -4.81
N SER A 4 -2.67 -3.91 -4.90
CA SER A 4 -1.37 -3.61 -5.53
C SER A 4 -0.23 -4.33 -4.83
N PHE A 5 -0.23 -4.36 -3.49
CA PHE A 5 0.76 -5.12 -2.73
C PHE A 5 0.75 -6.62 -3.09
N LEU A 6 -0.43 -7.24 -3.14
CA LEU A 6 -0.58 -8.66 -3.49
C LEU A 6 -0.13 -8.96 -4.92
N ILE A 7 -0.44 -8.09 -5.88
CA ILE A 7 0.03 -8.23 -7.27
C ILE A 7 1.56 -8.20 -7.32
N GLY A 8 2.19 -7.21 -6.68
CA GLY A 8 3.64 -7.12 -6.59
C GLY A 8 4.25 -8.34 -5.88
N PHE A 9 3.62 -8.81 -4.80
CA PHE A 9 4.06 -9.95 -4.01
C PHE A 9 4.03 -11.27 -4.79
N ILE A 10 2.92 -11.57 -5.48
CA ILE A 10 2.80 -12.77 -6.32
C ILE A 10 3.80 -12.71 -7.47
N ALA A 11 3.95 -11.55 -8.13
CA ALA A 11 4.94 -11.37 -9.20
C ALA A 11 6.38 -11.57 -8.68
N SER A 12 6.71 -11.07 -7.50
CA SER A 12 8.02 -11.28 -6.87
C SER A 12 8.26 -12.76 -6.53
N ILE A 13 7.28 -13.46 -5.94
CA ILE A 13 7.39 -14.90 -5.67
C ILE A 13 7.64 -15.68 -6.96
N TYR A 14 6.86 -15.39 -8.00
CA TYR A 14 7.03 -16.02 -9.30
C TYR A 14 8.46 -15.85 -9.85
N LEU A 15 9.01 -14.64 -9.80
CA LEU A 15 10.36 -14.36 -10.29
C LEU A 15 11.45 -15.02 -9.41
N ILE A 16 11.22 -15.11 -8.09
CA ILE A 16 12.12 -15.81 -7.17
C ILE A 16 12.11 -17.32 -7.43
N ILE A 17 10.95 -17.94 -7.64
CA ILE A 17 10.86 -19.36 -8.00
C ILE A 17 11.58 -19.60 -9.32
N ALA A 18 11.34 -18.75 -10.34
CA ALA A 18 12.05 -18.84 -11.61
C ALA A 18 13.57 -18.76 -11.46
N LYS A 19 14.07 -17.97 -10.49
CA LYS A 19 15.50 -17.89 -10.15
C LYS A 19 16.08 -19.21 -9.67
N PHE A 20 15.31 -20.03 -8.96
CA PHE A 20 15.78 -21.32 -8.45
C PHE A 20 15.69 -22.45 -9.49
N VAL A 21 14.78 -22.33 -10.47
CA VAL A 21 14.59 -23.36 -11.52
C VAL A 21 15.58 -23.17 -12.68
N VAL A 22 15.95 -21.94 -13.01
CA VAL A 22 16.80 -21.63 -14.17
C VAL A 22 18.19 -21.19 -13.73
N THR A 23 19.22 -21.94 -14.15
CA THR A 23 20.63 -21.79 -13.72
C THR A 23 21.20 -20.38 -13.96
N ASP A 24 20.87 -19.75 -15.08
CA ASP A 24 21.34 -18.40 -15.47
C ASP A 24 20.27 -17.32 -15.36
N PHE A 25 19.40 -17.41 -14.35
CA PHE A 25 18.36 -16.40 -14.16
C PHE A 25 18.89 -15.16 -13.44
N ALA A 26 19.16 -14.08 -14.15
CA ALA A 26 19.55 -12.80 -13.57
C ALA A 26 18.31 -12.01 -13.10
N LEU A 27 18.00 -12.09 -11.81
CA LEU A 27 16.81 -11.44 -11.23
C LEU A 27 16.90 -9.89 -11.29
N THR A 28 18.05 -9.34 -10.90
CA THR A 28 18.30 -7.89 -10.79
C THR A 28 18.53 -7.19 -12.14
N ASN A 29 18.61 -7.92 -13.25
CA ASN A 29 18.74 -7.33 -14.59
C ASN A 29 17.41 -7.34 -15.37
N ARG A 30 16.31 -7.73 -14.71
CA ARG A 30 14.98 -7.83 -15.35
C ARG A 30 14.11 -6.64 -14.94
N PRO A 31 13.58 -5.86 -15.91
CA PRO A 31 12.62 -4.79 -15.62
C PRO A 31 11.42 -5.27 -14.79
N SER A 32 10.96 -6.50 -15.02
CA SER A 32 9.84 -7.10 -14.29
C SER A 32 10.09 -7.22 -12.78
N PHE A 33 11.33 -7.42 -12.35
CA PHE A 33 11.67 -7.51 -10.92
C PHE A 33 11.49 -6.16 -10.23
N TYR A 34 11.99 -5.08 -10.85
CA TYR A 34 11.83 -3.74 -10.32
C TYR A 34 10.37 -3.30 -10.35
N ILE A 35 9.61 -3.63 -11.40
CA ILE A 35 8.17 -3.33 -11.47
C ILE A 35 7.42 -4.05 -10.36
N ALA A 36 7.69 -5.34 -10.11
CA ALA A 36 7.06 -6.09 -9.03
C ALA A 36 7.39 -5.48 -7.66
N LEU A 37 8.66 -5.14 -7.42
CA LEU A 37 9.12 -4.52 -6.19
C LEU A 37 8.51 -3.13 -5.97
N THR A 38 8.52 -2.27 -6.99
CA THR A 38 7.90 -0.94 -6.93
C THR A 38 6.40 -1.03 -6.68
N THR A 39 5.71 -1.97 -7.33
CA THR A 39 4.27 -2.19 -7.11
C THR A 39 3.98 -2.62 -5.67
N MET A 40 4.85 -3.44 -5.07
CA MET A 40 4.75 -3.84 -3.66
C MET A 40 4.93 -2.64 -2.72
N ILE A 41 5.94 -1.80 -2.97
CA ILE A 41 6.20 -0.59 -2.18
C ILE A 41 5.02 0.39 -2.27
N ILE A 42 4.52 0.66 -3.48
CA ILE A 42 3.35 1.53 -3.70
C ILE A 42 2.12 0.95 -2.98
N GLY A 43 1.92 -0.37 -3.05
CA GLY A 43 0.83 -1.04 -2.35
C GLY A 43 0.87 -0.82 -0.84
N MET A 44 2.05 -0.95 -0.23
CA MET A 44 2.28 -0.69 1.18
C MET A 44 2.05 0.79 1.54
N GLN A 45 2.57 1.72 0.74
CA GLN A 45 2.36 3.16 0.93
C GLN A 45 0.87 3.51 0.91
N LEU A 46 0.12 3.07 -0.11
CA LEU A 46 -1.31 3.36 -0.22
C LEU A 46 -2.13 2.77 0.94
N PHE A 47 -1.75 1.59 1.44
CA PHE A 47 -2.40 0.99 2.61
C PHE A 47 -2.11 1.79 3.89
N LEU A 48 -0.83 2.08 4.14
CA LEU A 48 -0.38 2.85 5.30
C LEU A 48 -0.98 4.26 5.30
N THR A 49 -0.98 4.95 4.16
CA THR A 49 -1.56 6.30 4.03
C THR A 49 -3.05 6.29 4.35
N GLY A 50 -3.81 5.29 3.90
CA GLY A 50 -5.22 5.15 4.24
C GLY A 50 -5.43 4.96 5.75
N PHE A 51 -4.63 4.09 6.38
CA PHE A 51 -4.69 3.86 7.82
C PHE A 51 -4.31 5.12 8.62
N VAL A 52 -3.25 5.83 8.22
CA VAL A 52 -2.82 7.08 8.84
C VAL A 52 -3.89 8.15 8.69
N ALA A 53 -4.51 8.28 7.51
CA ALA A 53 -5.60 9.23 7.30
C ALA A 53 -6.77 8.96 8.26
N GLU A 54 -7.15 7.70 8.45
CA GLU A 54 -8.19 7.33 9.40
C GLU A 54 -7.83 7.71 10.85
N LEU A 55 -6.58 7.47 11.28
CA LEU A 55 -6.11 7.87 12.60
C LEU A 55 -6.12 9.39 12.79
N VAL A 56 -5.69 10.15 11.78
CA VAL A 56 -5.68 11.63 11.80
C VAL A 56 -7.11 12.17 11.90
N THR A 57 -8.05 11.65 11.09
CA THR A 57 -9.46 12.05 11.17
C THR A 57 -10.09 11.70 12.52
N ARG A 58 -9.69 10.61 13.17
CA ARG A 58 -10.16 10.25 14.51
C ARG A 58 -9.65 11.21 15.60
N ASN A 59 -8.53 11.88 15.38
CA ASN A 59 -7.90 12.84 16.29
C ASN A 59 -8.21 14.31 15.91
N SER A 60 -9.11 14.59 14.95
CA SER A 60 -9.37 15.97 14.56
C SER A 60 -10.16 16.73 15.65
N SER A 61 -9.67 17.90 16.01
CA SER A 61 -10.33 18.83 16.93
C SER A 61 -11.68 19.35 16.40
N GLU A 62 -11.89 19.30 15.08
CA GLU A 62 -13.14 19.70 14.44
C GLU A 62 -14.28 18.67 14.58
N ARG A 63 -14.01 17.45 15.08
CA ARG A 63 -15.05 16.43 15.27
C ARG A 63 -16.16 16.89 16.22
N ASN A 64 -15.87 17.82 17.14
CA ASN A 64 -16.81 18.32 18.15
C ASN A 64 -17.43 19.70 17.82
N THR A 65 -17.19 20.21 16.61
CA THR A 65 -17.81 21.47 16.17
C THR A 65 -19.18 21.17 15.57
N TYR A 66 -20.21 21.29 16.39
CA TYR A 66 -21.60 21.17 15.94
C TYR A 66 -22.18 22.55 15.60
N LEU A 67 -22.98 22.61 14.55
CA LEU A 67 -23.80 23.79 14.25
C LEU A 67 -24.99 23.80 15.19
N VAL A 68 -25.04 24.78 16.09
CA VAL A 68 -26.20 24.98 16.98
C VAL A 68 -27.28 25.72 16.21
N GLU A 69 -28.33 25.01 15.80
CA GLU A 69 -29.45 25.60 15.06
C GLU A 69 -30.39 26.42 15.96
N LYS A 70 -30.59 26.00 17.21
CA LYS A 70 -31.45 26.72 18.17
C LYS A 70 -31.05 26.43 19.61
N LYS A 71 -30.89 27.48 20.42
CA LYS A 71 -30.82 27.37 21.89
C LYS A 71 -32.23 27.60 22.45
N LEU A 72 -32.73 26.64 23.22
CA LEU A 72 -33.88 26.84 24.10
C LEU A 72 -33.34 27.38 25.42
N GLY A 73 -33.61 28.66 25.68
CA GLY A 73 -33.45 29.32 26.97
C GLY A 73 -34.80 29.51 27.63
#